data_AF-A0A1S3Y430-F1
#
_entry.id   AF-A0A1S3Y430-F1
#
_cell.length_a   1.000
_cell.length_b   1.000
_cell.length_c   1.000
_cell.angle_alpha   90.00
_cell.angle_beta   90.00
_cell.angle_gamma   90.00
#
_symmetry.space_group_name_H-M   'P 1'
#
loop_
_entity.id
_entity.type
_entity.pdbx_description
1 polymer ?
#
loop_
_entity_poly.entity_id
_entity_poly.type
_entity_poly.pdbx_seq_one_letter_code
_entity_poly.pdbx_strand_id
1 'polypeptide(L)'
;MVCGENTAQLPPPNASAMILAKDSIAFPDPCRNFAFPPPPPGDRRRIGPRPCPVCYIPVEQAIARMPRVPSASPGLQHLTYFHEQIPMKTEPHGGSEFGGYPSLEERNASFDIKESMTVHCGFVKGCRPGDRTGFDIDAADLKEMEQFHEVIVASAIFGNYDVIQQPKNAGEIARENVPFYMFVDEETEAYLKNSSLLDSRNRVGLWRIILVRNVPYSDARRNGKVPKLLLHRLFPNVRYSIWIDGKLQLVVDPYQILERFLWRQNATFAISRHYRRFDVFEEAEANKAAGKYDNVSIDHQIGFYRKEGLTAYSEAKLPITSDVPEGCVIIKEHIPITNLFTCLWFNEVDRFTSRDQLSFSTVRDKLMAKVSWNINMFLDCERRNFVIQAYHRDLLEQRAHMTVVRVHPPPALVRDHFSIKFPVRRNPKRGRGERKSNSRRHRKVGSGSRGGSSF
;
A
#
# COMPACT_ATOMS: atom_id res chain seq x y z
N MET A 1 -24.48 24.28 -1.29
CA MET A 1 -24.84 24.25 0.14
C MET A 1 -23.59 23.82 0.89
N VAL A 2 -22.98 24.74 1.64
CA VAL A 2 -21.81 24.43 2.49
C VAL A 2 -22.34 23.61 3.66
N CYS A 3 -21.94 22.36 3.74
CA CYS A 3 -22.12 21.57 4.94
C CYS A 3 -21.49 22.33 6.10
N GLY A 4 -22.24 22.54 7.19
CA GLY A 4 -21.77 23.31 8.34
C GLY A 4 -20.36 22.90 8.72
N GLU A 5 -19.53 23.87 9.09
CA GLU A 5 -18.18 23.62 9.56
C GLU A 5 -18.26 22.60 10.71
N ASN A 6 -17.92 21.34 10.43
CA ASN A 6 -17.24 20.55 11.43
C ASN A 6 -15.89 21.25 11.56
N THR A 7 -15.88 22.33 12.35
CA THR A 7 -14.69 22.72 13.08
C THR A 7 -14.30 21.46 13.83
N ALA A 8 -13.42 20.67 13.25
CA ALA A 8 -12.48 19.90 14.02
C ALA A 8 -11.70 20.96 14.80
N GLN A 9 -12.31 21.47 15.88
CA GLN A 9 -11.55 21.97 16.99
C GLN A 9 -10.64 20.81 17.31
N LEU A 10 -9.35 20.97 17.02
CA LEU A 10 -8.33 20.23 17.75
C LEU A 10 -8.81 20.25 19.20
N PRO A 11 -9.14 19.08 19.79
CA PRO A 11 -9.61 19.09 21.16
C PRO A 11 -8.54 19.84 21.96
N PRO A 12 -8.94 20.69 22.92
CA PRO A 12 -7.97 21.24 23.86
C PRO A 12 -7.16 20.05 24.39
N PRO A 13 -5.84 20.17 24.54
CA PRO A 13 -5.01 19.05 24.96
C PRO A 13 -5.50 18.59 26.34
N ASN A 14 -6.34 17.56 26.39
CA ASN A 14 -6.96 17.14 27.63
C ASN A 14 -6.91 15.64 27.79
N ALA A 15 -6.33 15.29 28.94
CA ALA A 15 -6.47 14.06 29.71
C ALA A 15 -5.71 12.79 29.29
N SER A 16 -4.75 12.84 28.36
CA SER A 16 -3.62 11.86 28.39
C SER A 16 -2.35 12.42 29.05
N ALA A 17 -2.41 13.65 29.57
CA ALA A 17 -1.34 14.26 30.37
C ALA A 17 -1.18 13.68 31.79
N MET A 18 -1.87 12.57 32.12
CA MET A 18 -1.76 11.91 33.43
C MET A 18 -1.14 10.51 33.38
N ILE A 19 -0.31 10.22 32.39
CA ILE A 19 0.72 9.18 32.56
C ILE A 19 1.95 9.86 33.17
N LEU A 20 1.98 9.82 34.50
CA LEU A 20 3.11 10.03 35.40
C LEU A 20 4.40 10.52 34.71
N ALA A 21 4.66 11.81 34.84
CA ALA A 21 6.01 12.35 34.81
C ALA A 21 6.79 11.77 36.00
N LYS A 22 7.32 10.55 35.84
CA LYS A 22 8.65 10.27 36.34
C LYS A 22 9.60 10.73 35.27
N ASP A 23 10.25 11.85 35.56
CA ASP A 23 11.49 12.36 34.99
C ASP A 23 11.75 12.03 33.50
N SER A 24 11.91 13.09 32.72
CA SER A 24 12.62 13.05 31.44
C SER A 24 14.09 12.64 31.66
N ILE A 25 14.31 11.38 32.03
CA ILE A 25 15.57 10.71 31.78
C ILE A 25 15.64 10.67 30.26
N ALA A 26 16.55 11.44 29.69
CA ALA A 26 16.93 11.31 28.29
C ALA A 26 17.39 9.86 28.10
N PHE A 27 16.47 8.98 27.72
CA PHE A 27 16.80 7.60 27.44
C PHE A 27 17.89 7.63 26.36
N PRO A 28 19.06 7.01 26.58
CA PRO A 28 20.10 6.95 25.57
C PRO A 28 19.48 6.38 24.30
N ASP A 29 19.54 7.10 23.18
CA ASP A 29 18.92 6.65 21.94
C ASP A 29 19.68 5.41 21.43
N PRO A 30 19.13 4.19 21.57
CA PRO A 30 19.88 2.98 21.26
C PRO A 30 20.12 2.84 19.76
N CYS A 31 19.41 3.62 18.94
CA CYS A 31 19.53 3.63 17.49
C CYS A 31 20.46 4.72 16.94
N ARG A 32 21.04 5.58 17.79
CA ARG A 32 21.87 6.71 17.34
C ARG A 32 23.07 6.29 16.50
N ASN A 33 23.68 5.15 16.85
CA ASN A 33 24.86 4.60 16.18
C ASN A 33 24.52 3.39 15.28
N PHE A 34 23.25 3.19 14.94
CA PHE A 34 22.86 2.10 14.07
C PHE A 34 23.37 2.36 12.65
N ALA A 35 24.25 1.47 12.19
CA ALA A 35 24.65 1.40 10.79
C ALA A 35 24.05 0.13 10.16
N PHE A 36 23.69 0.20 8.88
CA PHE A 36 23.29 -1.00 8.14
C PHE A 36 24.44 -2.03 8.22
N PRO A 37 24.19 -3.24 8.74
CA PRO A 37 25.21 -4.26 8.72
C PRO A 37 25.51 -4.63 7.26
N PRO A 38 26.76 -5.04 6.96
CA PRO A 38 27.12 -5.47 5.62
C PRO A 38 26.19 -6.61 5.18
N PRO A 39 25.78 -6.66 3.90
CA PRO A 39 24.88 -7.70 3.42
C PRO A 39 25.49 -9.07 3.70
N PRO A 40 24.72 -10.03 4.26
CA PRO A 40 25.25 -11.36 4.56
C PRO A 40 25.75 -12.02 3.28
N PRO A 41 26.83 -12.83 3.33
CA PRO A 41 27.33 -13.54 2.16
C PRO A 41 26.18 -14.29 1.49
N GLY A 42 26.01 -14.05 0.19
CA GLY A 42 24.80 -14.38 -0.54
C GLY A 42 24.43 -15.86 -0.44
N ASP A 43 23.47 -16.18 0.43
CA ASP A 43 22.82 -17.49 0.41
C ASP A 43 22.02 -17.60 -0.90
N ARG A 44 22.57 -18.36 -1.85
CA ARG A 44 22.02 -18.59 -3.20
C ARG A 44 20.68 -19.33 -3.19
N ARG A 45 20.18 -19.77 -2.02
CA ARG A 45 18.97 -20.62 -1.90
C ARG A 45 17.65 -19.85 -1.80
N ARG A 46 17.64 -18.55 -1.48
CA ARG A 46 16.39 -17.77 -1.37
C ARG A 46 16.26 -16.75 -2.51
N ILE A 47 15.23 -16.93 -3.33
CA ILE A 47 14.87 -16.07 -4.45
C ILE A 47 13.87 -15.01 -3.95
N GLY A 48 14.18 -13.72 -4.06
CA GLY A 48 13.25 -12.60 -3.78
C GLY A 48 13.83 -11.48 -2.89
N PRO A 49 13.17 -10.29 -2.83
CA PRO A 49 13.63 -9.17 -2.01
C PRO A 49 13.51 -9.48 -0.52
N ARG A 50 14.55 -9.17 0.26
CA ARG A 50 14.65 -9.50 1.70
C ARG A 50 14.39 -8.29 2.59
N PRO A 51 13.92 -8.48 3.83
CA PRO A 51 13.97 -7.42 4.83
C PRO A 51 15.42 -7.02 5.12
N CYS A 52 15.65 -5.74 5.34
CA CYS A 52 16.88 -5.24 5.92
C CYS A 52 16.68 -4.96 7.42
N PRO A 53 17.76 -4.96 8.22
CA PRO A 53 17.67 -4.61 9.63
C PRO A 53 17.16 -3.18 9.82
N VAL A 54 16.24 -3.02 10.76
CA VAL A 54 15.69 -1.73 11.17
C VAL A 54 15.89 -1.60 12.68
N CYS A 55 16.41 -0.46 13.12
CA CYS A 55 16.55 -0.20 14.55
C CYS A 55 15.28 0.46 15.11
N TYR A 56 14.53 -0.32 15.88
CA TYR A 56 13.44 0.17 16.72
C TYR A 56 13.95 0.39 18.13
N ILE A 57 13.54 1.50 18.74
CA ILE A 57 13.73 1.71 20.19
C ILE A 57 12.68 0.89 20.96
N PRO A 58 12.86 0.62 22.27
CA PRO A 58 11.84 -0.02 23.09
C PRO A 58 10.47 0.66 22.99
N VAL A 59 9.38 -0.12 23.10
CA VAL A 59 8.01 0.37 22.87
C VAL A 59 7.67 1.54 23.80
N GLU A 60 8.10 1.47 25.05
CA GLU A 60 7.88 2.51 26.07
C GLU A 60 8.58 3.82 25.69
N GLN A 61 9.79 3.73 25.11
CA GLN A 61 10.50 4.90 24.60
C GLN A 61 9.86 5.45 23.33
N ALA A 62 9.34 4.58 22.46
CA ALA A 62 8.61 5.00 21.26
C ALA A 62 7.37 5.81 21.64
N ILE A 63 6.56 5.31 22.58
CA ILE A 63 5.39 6.02 23.11
C ILE A 63 5.81 7.35 23.73
N ALA A 64 6.86 7.38 24.56
CA ALA A 64 7.35 8.61 25.19
C ALA A 64 7.88 9.66 24.19
N ARG A 65 8.29 9.26 22.98
CA ARG A 65 8.74 10.16 21.90
C ARG A 65 7.61 10.67 21.02
N MET A 66 6.36 10.25 21.24
CA MET A 66 5.23 10.76 20.49
C MET A 66 5.13 12.29 20.64
N PRO A 67 5.09 13.06 19.53
CA PRO A 67 5.04 14.51 19.61
C PRO A 67 3.77 15.01 20.32
N ARG A 68 3.90 15.99 21.22
CA ARG A 68 2.77 16.51 22.02
C ARG A 68 1.84 17.44 21.26
N VAL A 69 2.34 18.08 20.23
CA VAL A 69 1.60 19.02 19.38
C VAL A 69 1.63 18.53 17.93
N PRO A 70 0.56 18.74 17.14
CA PRO A 70 0.56 18.44 15.72
C PRO A 70 1.68 19.14 14.96
N SER A 71 2.19 18.51 13.92
CA SER A 71 3.17 19.15 13.03
C SER A 71 2.56 20.36 12.30
N ALA A 72 3.39 21.36 12.01
CA ALA A 72 2.98 22.47 11.17
C ALA A 72 2.62 21.97 9.75
N SER A 73 1.68 22.65 9.10
CA SER A 73 1.24 22.35 7.74
C SER A 73 1.69 23.47 6.80
N PRO A 74 2.78 23.29 6.04
CA PRO A 74 3.35 24.34 5.20
C PRO A 74 2.37 24.79 4.11
N GLY A 75 2.12 26.10 4.03
CA GLY A 75 1.31 26.74 2.97
C GLY A 75 -0.20 26.53 3.07
N LEU A 76 -0.70 25.63 3.94
CA LEU A 76 -2.12 25.30 4.06
C LEU A 76 -2.49 25.08 5.53
N GLN A 77 -3.41 25.88 6.05
CA GLN A 77 -3.91 25.81 7.43
C GLN A 77 -5.32 25.25 7.51
N HIS A 78 -6.19 25.61 6.56
CA HIS A 78 -7.59 25.21 6.56
C HIS A 78 -7.92 24.44 5.27
N LEU A 79 -8.31 23.18 5.42
CA LEU A 79 -8.74 22.34 4.31
C LEU A 79 -10.19 21.92 4.53
N THR A 80 -11.05 22.30 3.59
CA THR A 80 -12.44 21.86 3.51
C THR A 80 -12.69 21.12 2.20
N TYR A 81 -13.89 20.57 2.03
CA TYR A 81 -14.19 19.66 0.93
C TYR A 81 -15.43 20.08 0.18
N PHE A 82 -15.43 19.87 -1.14
CA PHE A 82 -16.61 20.13 -1.96
C PHE A 82 -17.77 19.22 -1.58
N HIS A 83 -18.97 19.79 -1.63
CA HIS A 83 -20.23 19.10 -1.42
C HIS A 83 -21.22 19.51 -2.51
N GLU A 84 -21.74 18.52 -3.22
CA GLU A 84 -22.69 18.68 -4.30
C GLU A 84 -23.71 17.54 -4.25
N GLN A 85 -25.00 17.90 -4.19
CA GLN A 85 -26.07 16.90 -4.14
C GLN A 85 -26.23 16.16 -5.47
N ILE A 86 -26.01 16.86 -6.58
CA ILE A 86 -26.17 16.33 -7.94
C ILE A 86 -24.90 16.61 -8.73
N PRO A 87 -23.88 15.75 -8.62
CA PRO A 87 -22.64 15.90 -9.40
C PRO A 87 -22.91 15.89 -10.90
N MET A 88 -22.52 16.96 -11.59
CA MET A 88 -22.71 17.08 -13.03
C MET A 88 -21.45 16.67 -13.79
N LYS A 89 -21.58 15.65 -14.63
CA LYS A 89 -20.50 15.26 -15.55
C LYS A 89 -20.41 16.26 -16.71
N THR A 90 -19.48 17.20 -16.61
CA THR A 90 -19.24 18.24 -17.63
C THR A 90 -18.28 17.80 -18.73
N GLU A 91 -17.29 16.97 -18.36
CA GLU A 91 -16.31 16.41 -19.30
C GLU A 91 -16.64 14.94 -19.62
N PRO A 92 -16.47 14.48 -20.88
CA PRO A 92 -16.76 13.09 -21.23
C PRO A 92 -15.85 12.09 -20.52
N HIS A 93 -14.64 12.52 -20.12
CA HIS A 93 -13.61 11.68 -19.52
C HIS A 93 -13.15 12.27 -18.18
N GLY A 94 -13.14 11.44 -17.14
CA GLY A 94 -12.55 11.80 -15.84
C GLY A 94 -13.58 11.98 -14.72
N GLY A 95 -13.10 11.73 -13.50
CA GLY A 95 -13.87 11.69 -12.27
C GLY A 95 -14.92 10.58 -12.22
N SER A 96 -15.62 10.54 -11.09
CA SER A 96 -16.80 9.73 -10.86
C SER A 96 -17.87 10.53 -10.13
N GLU A 97 -19.07 9.97 -10.05
CA GLU A 97 -20.15 10.54 -9.23
C GLU A 97 -19.76 10.63 -7.74
N PHE A 98 -18.94 9.69 -7.26
CA PHE A 98 -18.39 9.71 -5.91
C PHE A 98 -17.37 10.84 -5.71
N GLY A 99 -16.56 11.11 -6.73
CA GLY A 99 -15.52 12.15 -6.72
C GLY A 99 -16.01 13.56 -7.12
N GLY A 100 -17.20 13.68 -7.71
CA GLY A 100 -17.81 14.95 -8.10
C GLY A 100 -17.50 15.45 -9.51
N TYR A 101 -16.88 14.63 -10.37
CA TYR A 101 -16.49 15.03 -11.73
C TYR A 101 -15.76 16.39 -11.82
N PRO A 102 -14.70 16.64 -11.02
CA PRO A 102 -13.98 17.90 -11.14
C PRO A 102 -13.50 18.10 -12.58
N SER A 103 -13.59 19.32 -13.10
CA SER A 103 -13.01 19.69 -14.40
C SER A 103 -11.48 19.69 -14.35
N LEU A 104 -10.82 19.74 -15.51
CA LEU A 104 -9.37 19.95 -15.55
C LEU A 104 -8.94 21.29 -14.97
N GLU A 105 -9.77 22.33 -15.07
CA GLU A 105 -9.52 23.64 -14.47
C GLU A 105 -9.52 23.54 -12.94
N GLU A 106 -10.54 22.94 -12.35
CA GLU A 106 -10.63 22.73 -10.89
C GLU A 106 -9.51 21.83 -10.38
N ARG A 107 -9.17 20.78 -11.14
CA ARG A 107 -8.00 19.95 -10.86
C ARG A 107 -6.73 20.79 -10.78
N ASN A 108 -6.47 21.61 -11.79
CA ASN A 108 -5.26 22.42 -11.84
C ASN A 108 -5.23 23.48 -10.72
N ALA A 109 -6.37 24.10 -10.43
CA ALA A 109 -6.51 25.03 -9.32
C ALA A 109 -6.22 24.38 -7.96
N SER A 110 -6.53 23.09 -7.79
CA SER A 110 -6.26 22.35 -6.55
C SER A 110 -4.77 22.11 -6.25
N PHE A 111 -3.88 22.34 -7.23
CA PHE A 111 -2.43 22.33 -7.04
C PHE A 111 -1.86 23.72 -6.72
N ASP A 112 -2.66 24.78 -6.72
CA ASP A 112 -2.22 26.12 -6.32
C ASP A 112 -2.49 26.33 -4.82
N ILE A 113 -1.47 26.07 -4.00
CA ILE A 113 -1.62 25.94 -2.56
C ILE A 113 -1.83 27.30 -1.90
N LYS A 114 -2.93 27.41 -1.15
CA LYS A 114 -3.36 28.60 -0.42
C LYS A 114 -3.55 28.24 1.06
N GLU A 115 -3.53 29.26 1.92
CA GLU A 115 -3.74 29.09 3.36
C GLU A 115 -5.06 28.38 3.70
N SER A 116 -6.11 28.66 2.91
CA SER A 116 -7.41 28.01 3.00
C SER A 116 -7.82 27.48 1.63
N MET A 117 -8.22 26.21 1.56
CA MET A 117 -8.63 25.56 0.31
C MET A 117 -9.87 24.69 0.51
N THR A 118 -10.74 24.67 -0.49
CA THR A 118 -11.81 23.69 -0.66
C THR A 118 -11.44 22.79 -1.84
N VAL A 119 -11.44 21.46 -1.66
CA VAL A 119 -11.04 20.53 -2.74
C VAL A 119 -11.99 19.34 -2.88
N HIS A 120 -12.13 18.83 -4.10
CA HIS A 120 -12.78 17.54 -4.34
C HIS A 120 -11.93 16.45 -3.67
N CYS A 121 -12.57 15.54 -2.94
CA CYS A 121 -11.85 14.50 -2.18
C CYS A 121 -12.76 13.32 -1.83
N GLY A 122 -13.54 12.84 -2.81
CA GLY A 122 -14.59 11.85 -2.59
C GLY A 122 -15.72 12.34 -1.69
N PHE A 123 -16.74 11.50 -1.51
CA PHE A 123 -17.88 11.77 -0.62
C PHE A 123 -18.59 13.10 -0.93
N VAL A 124 -18.70 13.46 -2.21
CA VAL A 124 -19.26 14.78 -2.60
C VAL A 124 -20.76 14.87 -2.33
N LYS A 125 -21.46 13.74 -2.39
CA LYS A 125 -22.87 13.63 -2.03
C LYS A 125 -22.96 13.47 -0.51
N GLY A 126 -23.43 14.49 0.19
CA GLY A 126 -23.63 14.43 1.65
C GLY A 126 -22.48 15.02 2.47
N CYS A 127 -22.84 15.51 3.65
CA CYS A 127 -21.92 16.25 4.52
C CYS A 127 -21.01 15.37 5.39
N ARG A 128 -21.42 14.12 5.60
CA ARG A 128 -20.76 13.19 6.51
C ARG A 128 -20.24 12.00 5.69
N PRO A 129 -18.92 11.89 5.43
CA PRO A 129 -18.34 10.76 4.73
C PRO A 129 -18.84 9.43 5.31
N GLY A 130 -19.38 8.56 4.45
CA GLY A 130 -19.94 7.27 4.85
C GLY A 130 -21.43 7.26 5.20
N ASP A 131 -22.12 8.39 5.27
CA ASP A 131 -23.59 8.45 5.41
C ASP A 131 -24.25 8.83 4.08
N ARG A 132 -24.75 7.82 3.35
CA ARG A 132 -25.49 7.98 2.07
C ARG A 132 -24.69 8.79 1.04
N THR A 133 -23.42 8.44 0.91
CA THR A 133 -22.41 9.14 0.10
C THR A 133 -21.87 8.27 -1.05
N GLY A 134 -22.36 7.03 -1.19
CA GLY A 134 -21.84 6.06 -2.16
C GLY A 134 -20.60 5.31 -1.66
N PHE A 135 -20.51 5.12 -0.35
CA PHE A 135 -19.55 4.28 0.38
C PHE A 135 -20.10 4.15 1.80
N ASP A 136 -21.26 3.54 1.94
CA ASP A 136 -22.13 3.74 3.09
C ASP A 136 -21.76 2.81 4.25
N ILE A 137 -21.65 3.37 5.45
CA ILE A 137 -21.27 2.70 6.69
C ILE A 137 -22.42 2.81 7.68
N ASP A 138 -22.60 1.78 8.51
CA ASP A 138 -23.64 1.80 9.55
C ASP A 138 -23.45 2.97 10.53
N ALA A 139 -24.56 3.55 10.97
CA ALA A 139 -24.55 4.73 11.84
C ALA A 139 -23.79 4.49 13.17
N ALA A 140 -23.83 3.26 13.71
CA ALA A 140 -23.11 2.91 14.93
C ALA A 140 -21.59 2.86 14.70
N ASP A 141 -21.15 2.34 13.55
CA ASP A 141 -19.74 2.32 13.18
C ASP A 141 -19.22 3.71 12.82
N LEU A 142 -20.02 4.54 12.13
CA LEU A 142 -19.67 5.95 11.91
C LEU A 142 -19.44 6.71 13.22
N LYS A 143 -20.32 6.49 14.21
CA LYS A 143 -20.17 7.10 15.53
C LYS A 143 -18.90 6.63 16.25
N GLU A 144 -18.51 5.37 16.08
CA GLU A 144 -17.24 4.86 16.61
C GLU A 144 -16.05 5.50 15.90
N MET A 145 -16.08 5.58 14.56
CA MET A 145 -14.97 6.12 13.75
C MET A 145 -14.76 7.63 13.95
N GLU A 146 -15.77 8.34 14.42
CA GLU A 146 -15.69 9.75 14.81
C GLU A 146 -15.04 9.97 16.19
N GLN A 147 -14.81 8.93 16.98
CA GLN A 147 -14.10 9.08 18.24
C GLN A 147 -12.65 9.51 18.00
N PHE A 148 -12.13 10.28 18.96
CA PHE A 148 -10.74 10.69 18.91
C PHE A 148 -9.82 9.51 19.20
N HIS A 149 -8.84 9.29 18.33
CA HIS A 149 -7.73 8.39 18.57
C HIS A 149 -6.42 9.03 18.13
N GLU A 150 -5.40 8.88 18.96
CA GLU A 150 -4.05 9.32 18.60
C GLU A 150 -3.51 8.53 17.42
N VAL A 151 -3.70 7.20 17.42
CA VAL A 151 -3.19 6.29 16.39
C VAL A 151 -4.26 5.29 16.03
N ILE A 152 -4.44 5.02 14.74
CA ILE A 152 -5.20 3.87 14.23
C ILE A 152 -4.35 3.05 13.27
N VAL A 153 -4.71 1.78 13.12
CA VAL A 153 -4.27 0.95 12.00
C VAL A 153 -5.49 0.60 11.14
N ALA A 154 -5.38 0.78 9.83
CA ALA A 154 -6.48 0.52 8.91
C ALA A 154 -6.04 -0.37 7.75
N SER A 155 -6.99 -1.17 7.27
CA SER A 155 -6.84 -2.05 6.12
C SER A 155 -8.19 -2.21 5.41
N ALA A 156 -8.20 -2.79 4.21
CA ALA A 156 -9.43 -3.19 3.56
C ALA A 156 -9.29 -4.45 2.72
N ILE A 157 -10.40 -5.17 2.55
CA ILE A 157 -10.56 -6.28 1.61
C ILE A 157 -11.92 -6.11 0.93
N PHE A 158 -11.90 -5.88 -0.38
CA PHE A 158 -13.08 -5.80 -1.23
C PHE A 158 -13.04 -6.96 -2.25
N GLY A 159 -14.20 -7.49 -2.63
CA GLY A 159 -14.35 -8.61 -3.57
C GLY A 159 -13.70 -9.90 -3.06
N ASN A 160 -13.63 -10.06 -1.73
CA ASN A 160 -13.06 -11.23 -1.07
C ASN A 160 -11.63 -11.58 -1.54
N TYR A 161 -10.89 -10.58 -2.02
CA TYR A 161 -9.66 -10.74 -2.80
C TYR A 161 -8.48 -11.32 -1.99
N ASP A 162 -8.47 -11.02 -0.69
CA ASP A 162 -7.41 -11.37 0.24
C ASP A 162 -7.94 -12.19 1.43
N VAL A 163 -7.02 -12.76 2.19
CA VAL A 163 -7.30 -13.40 3.49
C VAL A 163 -6.82 -12.46 4.59
N ILE A 164 -7.70 -12.17 5.56
CA ILE A 164 -7.38 -11.30 6.70
C ILE A 164 -6.14 -11.84 7.43
N GLN A 165 -5.12 -11.00 7.56
CA GLN A 165 -3.92 -11.29 8.32
C GLN A 165 -3.98 -10.66 9.72
N GLN A 166 -3.76 -11.45 10.77
CA GLN A 166 -3.77 -10.94 12.14
C GLN A 166 -2.46 -10.25 12.51
N PRO A 167 -2.46 -9.02 13.08
CA PRO A 167 -1.26 -8.42 13.65
C PRO A 167 -0.71 -9.31 14.77
N LYS A 168 0.62 -9.47 14.85
CA LYS A 168 1.25 -10.38 15.84
C LYS A 168 1.91 -9.69 17.03
N ASN A 169 2.62 -8.60 16.78
CA ASN A 169 3.54 -7.99 17.75
C ASN A 169 3.08 -6.60 18.21
N ALA A 170 1.77 -6.36 18.28
CA ALA A 170 1.25 -5.20 19.00
C ALA A 170 1.41 -5.47 20.50
N GLY A 171 2.10 -4.57 21.20
CA GLY A 171 2.27 -4.61 22.66
C GLY A 171 0.95 -4.36 23.41
N GLU A 172 0.94 -4.57 24.72
CA GLU A 172 -0.27 -4.43 25.54
C GLU A 172 -0.89 -3.03 25.43
N ILE A 173 -0.06 -1.99 25.58
CA ILE A 173 -0.49 -0.58 25.46
C ILE A 173 -1.09 -0.31 24.06
N ALA A 174 -0.48 -0.84 22.99
CA ALA A 174 -0.99 -0.67 21.64
C ALA A 174 -2.32 -1.39 21.42
N ARG A 175 -2.50 -2.60 21.98
CA ARG A 175 -3.77 -3.33 21.87
C ARG A 175 -4.93 -2.64 22.58
N GLU A 176 -4.64 -1.88 23.63
CA GLU A 176 -5.63 -1.10 24.37
C GLU A 176 -5.95 0.23 23.68
N ASN A 177 -4.93 0.94 23.17
CA ASN A 177 -5.07 2.34 22.73
C ASN A 177 -5.09 2.55 21.21
N VAL A 178 -4.71 1.54 20.41
CA VAL A 178 -4.66 1.63 18.95
C VAL A 178 -5.75 0.75 18.34
N PRO A 179 -6.87 1.33 17.88
CA PRO A 179 -7.89 0.57 17.17
C PRO A 179 -7.38 0.07 15.81
N PHE A 180 -7.79 -1.14 15.46
CA PHE A 180 -7.52 -1.78 14.17
C PHE A 180 -8.83 -1.89 13.39
N TYR A 181 -8.94 -1.22 12.25
CA TYR A 181 -10.14 -1.23 11.40
C TYR A 181 -9.89 -1.96 10.08
N MET A 182 -10.83 -2.82 9.68
CA MET A 182 -10.82 -3.52 8.41
C MET A 182 -12.10 -3.21 7.65
N PHE A 183 -12.01 -2.45 6.56
CA PHE A 183 -13.14 -2.18 5.68
C PHE A 183 -13.39 -3.38 4.77
N VAL A 184 -14.64 -3.81 4.69
CA VAL A 184 -15.06 -4.93 3.84
C VAL A 184 -16.34 -4.61 3.10
N ASP A 185 -16.54 -5.19 1.92
CA ASP A 185 -17.85 -5.19 1.25
C ASP A 185 -18.72 -6.37 1.69
N GLU A 186 -19.96 -6.36 1.21
CA GLU A 186 -20.97 -7.39 1.49
C GLU A 186 -20.51 -8.79 1.08
N GLU A 187 -19.78 -8.92 -0.04
CA GLU A 187 -19.23 -10.20 -0.49
C GLU A 187 -18.21 -10.75 0.52
N THR A 188 -17.24 -9.92 0.93
CA THR A 188 -16.22 -10.32 1.90
C THR A 188 -16.83 -10.58 3.27
N GLU A 189 -17.78 -9.77 3.72
CA GLU A 189 -18.49 -9.96 4.99
C GLU A 189 -19.27 -11.27 5.03
N ALA A 190 -19.99 -11.60 3.94
CA ALA A 190 -20.70 -12.88 3.82
C ALA A 190 -19.74 -14.06 3.95
N TYR A 191 -18.55 -13.99 3.33
CA TYR A 191 -17.53 -15.01 3.50
C TYR A 191 -17.05 -15.14 4.96
N LEU A 192 -16.83 -14.03 5.66
CA LEU A 192 -16.38 -14.03 7.06
C LEU A 192 -17.43 -14.66 7.99
N LYS A 193 -18.72 -14.34 7.78
CA LYS A 193 -19.84 -14.94 8.52
C LYS A 193 -19.94 -16.44 8.25
N ASN A 194 -19.88 -16.85 6.99
CA ASN A 194 -19.97 -18.27 6.60
C ASN A 194 -18.79 -19.10 7.12
N SER A 195 -17.62 -18.48 7.27
CA SER A 195 -16.42 -19.13 7.80
C SER A 195 -16.33 -19.07 9.34
N SER A 196 -17.36 -18.53 10.01
CA SER A 196 -17.39 -18.31 11.46
C SER A 196 -16.15 -17.58 12.01
N LEU A 197 -15.57 -16.70 11.20
CA LEU A 197 -14.39 -15.89 11.58
C LEU A 197 -14.77 -14.64 12.35
N LEU A 198 -16.01 -14.16 12.17
CA LEU A 198 -16.53 -12.96 12.80
C LEU A 198 -17.06 -13.28 14.20
N ASP A 199 -16.56 -12.57 15.22
CA ASP A 199 -17.04 -12.70 16.60
C ASP A 199 -18.35 -11.93 16.83
N SER A 200 -18.94 -12.07 18.03
CA SER A 200 -20.19 -11.40 18.41
C SER A 200 -20.11 -9.87 18.47
N ARG A 201 -18.90 -9.30 18.38
CA ARG A 201 -18.63 -7.85 18.38
C ARG A 201 -18.20 -7.37 16.99
N ASN A 202 -18.47 -8.14 15.94
CA ASN A 202 -18.05 -7.86 14.56
C ASN A 202 -16.53 -7.68 14.43
N ARG A 203 -15.75 -8.51 15.13
CA ARG A 203 -14.28 -8.51 15.04
C ARG A 203 -13.74 -9.81 14.47
N VAL A 204 -12.57 -9.71 13.84
CA VAL A 204 -11.72 -10.86 13.50
C VAL A 204 -10.37 -10.63 14.16
N GLY A 205 -10.16 -11.24 15.32
CA GLY A 205 -9.00 -10.98 16.17
C GLY A 205 -8.92 -9.50 16.59
N LEU A 206 -7.85 -8.80 16.22
CA LEU A 206 -7.71 -7.37 16.55
C LEU A 206 -8.59 -6.47 15.67
N TRP A 207 -8.90 -6.91 14.45
CA TRP A 207 -9.63 -6.11 13.47
C TRP A 207 -11.10 -5.95 13.85
N ARG A 208 -11.56 -4.72 14.03
CA ARG A 208 -12.98 -4.35 13.94
C ARG A 208 -13.37 -4.30 12.47
N ILE A 209 -14.37 -5.07 12.09
CA ILE A 209 -14.86 -5.12 10.72
C ILE A 209 -15.85 -3.98 10.52
N ILE A 210 -15.59 -3.16 9.50
CA ILE A 210 -16.46 -2.07 9.07
C ILE A 210 -17.07 -2.47 7.73
N LEU A 211 -18.37 -2.78 7.73
CA LEU A 211 -19.08 -3.12 6.51
C LEU A 211 -19.36 -1.85 5.70
N VAL A 212 -18.99 -1.89 4.43
CA VAL A 212 -19.26 -0.85 3.46
C VAL A 212 -20.30 -1.34 2.46
N ARG A 213 -21.37 -0.57 2.30
CA ARG A 213 -22.44 -0.80 1.32
C ARG A 213 -22.36 0.26 0.21
N ASN A 214 -23.05 0.01 -0.90
CA ASN A 214 -23.16 0.97 -2.01
C ASN A 214 -21.79 1.47 -2.49
N VAL A 215 -20.83 0.56 -2.66
CA VAL A 215 -19.46 0.91 -3.08
C VAL A 215 -19.47 1.67 -4.42
N PRO A 216 -18.60 2.68 -4.60
CA PRO A 216 -18.75 3.65 -5.69
C PRO A 216 -18.26 3.14 -7.05
N TYR A 217 -17.48 2.06 -7.09
CA TYR A 217 -16.88 1.53 -8.30
C TYR A 217 -17.18 0.05 -8.48
N SER A 218 -17.25 -0.39 -9.74
CA SER A 218 -17.30 -1.83 -10.06
C SER A 218 -15.97 -2.56 -9.83
N ASP A 219 -14.84 -1.84 -9.89
CA ASP A 219 -13.51 -2.38 -9.59
C ASP A 219 -13.24 -2.38 -8.07
N ALA A 220 -13.24 -3.57 -7.46
CA ALA A 220 -12.91 -3.78 -6.05
C ALA A 220 -11.54 -3.18 -5.65
N ARG A 221 -10.56 -3.17 -6.56
CA ARG A 221 -9.24 -2.55 -6.28
C ARG A 221 -9.34 -1.04 -6.18
N ARG A 222 -10.23 -0.42 -6.97
CA ARG A 222 -10.52 1.02 -6.91
C ARG A 222 -11.30 1.36 -5.63
N ASN A 223 -12.28 0.53 -5.24
CA ASN A 223 -12.96 0.67 -3.94
C ASN A 223 -11.99 0.63 -2.77
N GLY A 224 -10.99 -0.27 -2.81
CA GLY A 224 -9.91 -0.33 -1.82
C GLY A 224 -9.06 0.95 -1.73
N LYS A 225 -9.08 1.84 -2.73
CA LYS A 225 -8.37 3.13 -2.69
C LYS A 225 -9.09 4.17 -1.84
N VAL A 226 -10.39 4.03 -1.63
CA VAL A 226 -11.19 4.95 -0.79
C VAL A 226 -10.66 4.93 0.65
N PRO A 227 -10.71 3.81 1.41
CA PRO A 227 -10.18 3.82 2.77
C PRO A 227 -8.65 3.86 2.80
N LYS A 228 -7.95 3.62 1.69
CA LYS A 228 -6.48 3.77 1.64
C LYS A 228 -6.02 5.23 1.64
N LEU A 229 -6.64 6.05 0.79
CA LEU A 229 -6.21 7.44 0.56
C LEU A 229 -7.07 8.42 1.35
N LEU A 230 -8.30 8.07 1.68
CA LEU A 230 -9.28 8.97 2.31
C LEU A 230 -9.54 8.65 3.79
N LEU A 231 -8.60 8.01 4.52
CA LEU A 231 -8.74 7.79 5.98
C LEU A 231 -9.05 9.08 6.73
N HIS A 232 -8.46 10.19 6.31
CA HIS A 232 -8.68 11.50 6.92
C HIS A 232 -10.10 12.05 6.73
N ARG A 233 -10.84 11.56 5.72
CA ARG A 233 -12.27 11.86 5.55
C ARG A 233 -13.12 10.95 6.43
N LEU A 234 -12.73 9.69 6.56
CA LEU A 234 -13.46 8.65 7.32
C LEU A 234 -13.24 8.75 8.85
N PHE A 235 -12.07 9.24 9.27
CA PHE A 235 -11.65 9.39 10.66
C PHE A 235 -11.26 10.85 10.92
N PRO A 236 -12.23 11.77 11.06
CA PRO A 236 -11.94 13.21 11.15
C PRO A 236 -11.18 13.60 12.44
N ASN A 237 -11.24 12.77 13.48
CA ASN A 237 -10.65 13.04 14.80
C ASN A 237 -9.44 12.14 15.10
N VAL A 238 -8.75 11.64 14.06
CA VAL A 238 -7.56 10.80 14.22
C VAL A 238 -6.31 11.55 13.86
N ARG A 239 -5.27 11.44 14.71
CA ARG A 239 -4.01 12.15 14.48
C ARG A 239 -3.04 11.38 13.60
N TYR A 240 -2.84 10.09 13.83
CA TYR A 240 -1.94 9.26 13.02
C TYR A 240 -2.65 8.02 12.49
N SER A 241 -2.32 7.61 11.26
CA SER A 241 -2.76 6.34 10.70
C SER A 241 -1.60 5.54 10.11
N ILE A 242 -1.72 4.23 10.24
CA ILE A 242 -0.94 3.25 9.48
C ILE A 242 -1.92 2.48 8.59
N TRP A 243 -1.87 2.74 7.29
CA TRP A 243 -2.53 1.90 6.29
C TRP A 243 -1.67 0.68 5.99
N ILE A 244 -2.29 -0.50 5.94
CA ILE A 244 -1.70 -1.72 5.39
C ILE A 244 -2.66 -2.39 4.42
N ASP A 245 -2.18 -2.84 3.26
CA ASP A 245 -3.01 -3.63 2.32
C ASP A 245 -3.41 -4.98 2.97
N GLY A 246 -4.62 -5.48 2.68
CA GLY A 246 -5.18 -6.68 3.32
C GLY A 246 -4.35 -7.97 3.21
N LYS A 247 -3.48 -8.06 2.20
CA LYS A 247 -2.50 -9.16 2.03
C LYS A 247 -1.33 -9.12 3.03
N LEU A 248 -1.20 -8.07 3.83
CA LEU A 248 -0.04 -7.85 4.71
C LEU A 248 -0.38 -8.15 6.17
N GLN A 249 0.53 -8.85 6.84
CA GLN A 249 0.53 -9.04 8.28
C GLN A 249 1.45 -8.01 8.95
N LEU A 250 0.93 -7.19 9.85
CA LEU A 250 1.74 -6.29 10.69
C LEU A 250 2.48 -7.08 11.78
N VAL A 251 3.80 -6.91 11.87
CA VAL A 251 4.67 -7.67 12.79
C VAL A 251 5.58 -6.80 13.65
N VAL A 252 5.36 -5.50 13.69
CA VAL A 252 6.02 -4.57 14.62
C VAL A 252 4.96 -3.66 15.23
N ASP A 253 5.22 -3.20 16.46
CA ASP A 253 4.30 -2.34 17.20
C ASP A 253 4.03 -1.01 16.45
N PRO A 254 2.77 -0.54 16.37
CA PRO A 254 2.43 0.72 15.71
C PRO A 254 3.25 1.94 16.18
N TYR A 255 3.53 2.04 17.49
CA TYR A 255 4.30 3.17 18.03
C TYR A 255 5.76 3.13 17.58
N GLN A 256 6.36 1.94 17.50
CA GLN A 256 7.72 1.77 16.97
C GLN A 256 7.80 2.13 15.47
N ILE A 257 6.76 1.83 14.71
CA ILE A 257 6.67 2.19 13.29
C ILE A 257 6.57 3.71 13.13
N LEU A 258 5.66 4.36 13.87
CA LEU A 258 5.51 5.81 13.85
C LEU A 258 6.80 6.52 14.29
N GLU A 259 7.43 6.05 15.36
CA GLU A 259 8.69 6.62 15.82
C GLU A 259 9.78 6.48 14.76
N ARG A 260 9.96 5.29 14.18
CA ARG A 260 11.03 5.03 13.23
C ARG A 260 10.89 5.82 11.93
N PHE A 261 9.67 5.90 11.38
CA PHE A 261 9.42 6.36 10.02
C PHE A 261 8.80 7.77 9.94
N LEU A 262 8.17 8.27 11.00
CA LEU A 262 7.70 9.66 11.06
C LEU A 262 8.56 10.48 12.02
N TRP A 263 8.46 10.21 13.32
CA TRP A 263 8.96 11.14 14.34
C TRP A 263 10.48 11.30 14.31
N ARG A 264 11.23 10.20 14.22
CA ARG A 264 12.70 10.22 14.11
C ARG A 264 13.18 10.87 12.81
N GLN A 265 12.36 10.83 11.77
CA GLN A 265 12.67 11.43 10.47
C GLN A 265 12.17 12.87 10.35
N ASN A 266 11.52 13.40 11.39
CA ASN A 266 10.82 14.69 11.35
C ASN A 266 9.91 14.81 10.11
N ALA A 267 9.17 13.75 9.81
CA ALA A 267 8.29 13.64 8.66
C ALA A 267 6.84 13.44 9.07
N THR A 268 5.91 13.92 8.25
CA THR A 268 4.46 13.79 8.46
C THR A 268 3.81 12.76 7.54
N PHE A 269 4.55 12.27 6.55
CA PHE A 269 4.13 11.23 5.63
C PHE A 269 5.33 10.34 5.27
N ALA A 270 5.15 9.02 5.35
CA ALA A 270 6.16 8.05 4.99
C ALA A 270 5.56 6.92 4.15
N ILE A 271 6.31 6.52 3.12
CA ILE A 271 5.93 5.47 2.18
C ILE A 271 7.21 4.82 1.64
N SER A 272 7.20 3.51 1.45
CA SER A 272 8.36 2.84 0.85
C SER A 272 8.42 3.08 -0.65
N ARG A 273 9.63 3.19 -1.20
CA ARG A 273 9.83 3.05 -2.66
C ARG A 273 9.54 1.63 -3.13
N HIS A 274 9.15 1.48 -4.38
CA HIS A 274 8.96 0.18 -5.00
C HIS A 274 10.28 -0.61 -5.12
N TYR A 275 10.22 -1.94 -5.00
CA TYR A 275 11.41 -2.77 -4.76
C TYR A 275 12.31 -3.01 -5.98
N ARG A 276 11.86 -2.61 -7.17
CA ARG A 276 12.55 -2.90 -8.44
C ARG A 276 12.48 -1.76 -9.45
N ARG A 277 11.30 -1.17 -9.59
CA ARG A 277 11.01 -0.10 -10.56
C ARG A 277 10.93 1.21 -9.81
N PHE A 278 11.69 2.20 -10.28
CA PHE A 278 11.77 3.54 -9.67
C PHE A 278 11.29 4.64 -10.61
N ASP A 279 11.14 4.33 -11.90
CA ASP A 279 10.60 5.21 -12.92
C ASP A 279 9.13 4.87 -13.20
N VAL A 280 8.27 5.88 -13.21
CA VAL A 280 6.83 5.76 -13.48
C VAL A 280 6.51 5.24 -14.89
N PHE A 281 7.34 5.54 -15.89
CA PHE A 281 7.20 5.03 -17.24
C PHE A 281 7.54 3.54 -17.32
N GLU A 282 8.57 3.10 -16.60
CA GLU A 282 8.86 1.66 -16.46
C GLU A 282 7.73 0.93 -15.73
N GLU A 283 7.16 1.54 -14.68
CA GLU A 283 6.00 1.01 -13.97
C GLU A 283 4.79 0.89 -14.89
N ALA A 284 4.53 1.88 -15.75
CA ALA A 284 3.44 1.83 -16.73
C ALA A 284 3.59 0.64 -17.69
N GLU A 285 4.76 0.45 -18.28
CA GLU A 285 5.03 -0.70 -19.16
C GLU A 285 4.89 -2.03 -18.40
N ALA A 286 5.33 -2.10 -17.15
CA ALA A 286 5.17 -3.29 -16.32
C ALA A 286 3.69 -3.59 -16.00
N ASN A 287 2.86 -2.57 -15.79
CA ASN A 287 1.43 -2.74 -15.58
C ASN A 287 0.72 -3.25 -16.83
N LYS A 288 1.09 -2.74 -18.02
CA LYS A 288 0.57 -3.21 -19.31
C LYS A 288 0.98 -4.66 -19.57
N ALA A 289 2.26 -4.97 -19.41
CA ALA A 289 2.78 -6.32 -19.61
C ALA A 289 2.14 -7.35 -18.66
N ALA A 290 1.80 -6.95 -17.44
CA ALA A 290 1.15 -7.80 -16.45
C ALA A 290 -0.39 -7.78 -16.53
N GLY A 291 -0.99 -7.10 -17.52
CA GLY A 291 -2.44 -7.01 -17.70
C GLY A 291 -3.17 -6.43 -16.48
N LYS A 292 -2.55 -5.47 -15.78
CA LYS A 292 -3.11 -4.95 -14.51
C LYS A 292 -4.22 -3.94 -14.71
N TYR A 293 -4.28 -3.30 -15.87
CA TYR A 293 -5.32 -2.38 -16.30
C TYR A 293 -5.34 -2.34 -17.83
N ASP A 294 -6.38 -1.77 -18.43
CA ASP A 294 -6.43 -1.54 -19.87
C ASP A 294 -5.23 -0.68 -20.36
N ASN A 295 -4.58 -1.15 -21.42
CA ASN A 295 -3.34 -0.54 -21.92
C ASN A 295 -3.58 0.87 -22.48
N VAL A 296 -4.71 1.08 -23.18
CA VAL A 296 -5.06 2.39 -23.77
C VAL A 296 -5.26 3.41 -22.66
N SER A 297 -5.92 3.01 -21.57
CA SER A 297 -6.13 3.85 -20.39
C SER A 297 -4.82 4.22 -19.70
N ILE A 298 -3.87 3.28 -19.57
CA ILE A 298 -2.53 3.55 -19.03
C ILE A 298 -1.76 4.53 -19.93
N ASP A 299 -1.76 4.29 -21.24
CA ASP A 299 -1.06 5.15 -22.20
C ASP A 299 -1.64 6.57 -22.22
N HIS A 300 -2.96 6.70 -22.11
CA HIS A 300 -3.64 7.99 -21.96
C HIS A 300 -3.18 8.72 -20.68
N GLN A 301 -3.18 8.05 -19.53
CA GLN A 301 -2.76 8.65 -18.25
C GLN A 301 -1.30 9.12 -18.31
N ILE A 302 -0.39 8.27 -18.79
CA ILE A 302 1.03 8.61 -18.90
C ILE A 302 1.29 9.69 -19.95
N GLY A 303 0.60 9.63 -21.08
CA GLY A 303 0.65 10.66 -22.11
C GLY A 303 0.17 12.02 -21.59
N PHE A 304 -0.89 12.03 -20.77
CA PHE A 304 -1.36 13.23 -20.08
C PHE A 304 -0.28 13.80 -19.16
N TYR A 305 0.31 12.99 -18.28
CA TYR A 305 1.36 13.47 -17.37
C TYR A 305 2.62 13.94 -18.08
N ARG A 306 3.03 13.30 -19.18
CA ARG A 306 4.16 13.77 -20.00
C ARG A 306 3.90 15.17 -20.57
N LYS A 307 2.68 15.43 -21.05
CA LYS A 307 2.29 16.77 -21.54
C LYS A 307 2.29 17.81 -20.43
N GLU A 308 2.04 17.40 -19.18
CA GLU A 308 2.16 18.26 -17.99
C GLU A 308 3.60 18.41 -17.46
N GLY A 309 4.60 17.82 -18.13
CA GLY A 309 6.01 17.95 -17.77
C GLY A 309 6.58 16.86 -16.87
N LEU A 310 5.86 15.75 -16.66
CA LEU A 310 6.43 14.58 -15.97
C LEU A 310 7.60 14.02 -16.78
N THR A 311 8.77 13.96 -16.13
CA THR A 311 10.01 13.42 -16.70
C THR A 311 10.42 12.11 -16.02
N ALA A 312 11.29 11.37 -16.69
CA ALA A 312 11.85 10.11 -16.20
C ALA A 312 12.53 10.32 -14.84
N TYR A 313 12.57 9.26 -14.03
CA TYR A 313 13.25 9.33 -12.75
C TYR A 313 14.75 9.58 -12.97
N SER A 314 15.32 10.48 -12.17
CA SER A 314 16.76 10.73 -12.13
C SER A 314 17.19 11.19 -10.74
N GLU A 315 18.48 11.15 -10.45
CA GLU A 315 19.04 11.61 -9.16
C GLU A 315 18.82 13.10 -8.90
N ALA A 316 18.42 13.88 -9.91
CA ALA A 316 18.00 15.27 -9.74
C ALA A 316 16.76 15.42 -8.84
N LYS A 317 15.98 14.35 -8.63
CA LYS A 317 14.80 14.33 -7.74
C LYS A 317 15.14 14.02 -6.28
N LEU A 318 16.43 13.87 -5.92
CA LEU A 318 16.84 13.68 -4.54
C LEU A 318 16.34 14.83 -3.64
N PRO A 319 15.95 14.56 -2.39
CA PRO A 319 16.17 13.30 -1.64
C PRO A 319 15.15 12.19 -1.94
N ILE A 320 14.19 12.41 -2.85
CA ILE A 320 13.22 11.38 -3.25
C ILE A 320 13.89 10.37 -4.19
N THR A 321 13.92 9.11 -3.75
CA THR A 321 14.71 8.04 -4.41
C THR A 321 13.92 7.21 -5.43
N SER A 322 12.66 7.57 -5.72
CA SER A 322 11.79 6.86 -6.65
C SER A 322 10.56 7.69 -7.02
N ASP A 323 10.08 7.57 -8.26
CA ASP A 323 8.75 8.02 -8.69
C ASP A 323 7.65 7.02 -8.34
N VAL A 324 8.04 5.76 -8.10
CA VAL A 324 7.12 4.65 -7.90
C VAL A 324 7.12 4.25 -6.42
N PRO A 325 6.00 4.44 -5.69
CA PRO A 325 5.88 3.94 -4.34
C PRO A 325 5.50 2.45 -4.35
N GLU A 326 5.90 1.74 -3.29
CA GLU A 326 5.21 0.52 -2.86
C GLU A 326 4.13 0.95 -1.86
N GLY A 327 2.96 1.31 -2.37
CA GLY A 327 1.88 1.89 -1.59
C GLY A 327 1.13 0.90 -0.69
N CYS A 328 1.60 -0.35 -0.53
CA CYS A 328 0.91 -1.30 0.33
C CYS A 328 1.05 -1.00 1.84
N VAL A 329 1.86 0.00 2.20
CA VAL A 329 1.88 0.63 3.52
C VAL A 329 1.94 2.15 3.34
N ILE A 330 1.13 2.89 4.10
CA ILE A 330 1.23 4.35 4.23
C ILE A 330 1.23 4.70 5.72
N ILE A 331 2.18 5.52 6.15
CA ILE A 331 2.28 5.99 7.54
C ILE A 331 2.11 7.51 7.49
N LYS A 332 1.13 8.04 8.22
CA LYS A 332 0.69 9.42 8.02
C LYS A 332 0.27 10.08 9.32
N GLU A 333 0.70 11.32 9.55
CA GLU A 333 0.03 12.27 10.45
C GLU A 333 -1.05 13.02 9.66
N HIS A 334 -2.24 13.16 10.22
CA HIS A 334 -3.39 13.82 9.58
C HIS A 334 -3.36 15.33 9.80
N ILE A 335 -2.53 16.01 9.01
CA ILE A 335 -2.49 17.49 8.94
C ILE A 335 -2.95 17.99 7.56
N PRO A 336 -3.39 19.25 7.42
CA PRO A 336 -3.99 19.76 6.19
C PRO A 336 -3.18 19.44 4.92
N ILE A 337 -1.86 19.65 4.90
CA ILE A 337 -1.03 19.38 3.71
C ILE A 337 -1.00 17.89 3.32
N THR A 338 -0.94 16.99 4.29
CA THR A 338 -0.93 15.54 4.03
C THR A 338 -2.32 15.03 3.65
N ASN A 339 -3.39 15.67 4.15
CA ASN A 339 -4.77 15.39 3.77
C ASN A 339 -5.01 15.80 2.33
N LEU A 340 -4.59 17.02 1.96
CA LEU A 340 -4.60 17.50 0.59
C LEU A 340 -3.82 16.56 -0.33
N PHE A 341 -2.57 16.19 0.02
CA PHE A 341 -1.77 15.27 -0.78
C PHE A 341 -2.54 13.98 -1.12
N THR A 342 -3.13 13.34 -0.11
CA THR A 342 -3.90 12.10 -0.33
C THR A 342 -5.23 12.32 -1.05
N CYS A 343 -5.88 13.49 -0.91
CA CYS A 343 -7.05 13.86 -1.70
C CYS A 343 -6.69 13.97 -3.18
N LEU A 344 -5.64 14.73 -3.51
CA LEU A 344 -5.18 14.92 -4.88
C LEU A 344 -4.74 13.59 -5.49
N TRP A 345 -4.06 12.74 -4.71
CA TRP A 345 -3.68 11.40 -5.14
C TRP A 345 -4.91 10.52 -5.44
N PHE A 346 -5.93 10.56 -4.59
CA PHE A 346 -7.18 9.88 -4.84
C PHE A 346 -7.90 10.41 -6.09
N ASN A 347 -7.93 11.74 -6.30
CA ASN A 347 -8.57 12.34 -7.47
C ASN A 347 -7.93 11.90 -8.79
N GLU A 348 -6.60 11.72 -8.81
CA GLU A 348 -5.90 11.15 -9.98
C GLU A 348 -6.28 9.69 -10.22
N VAL A 349 -6.40 8.90 -9.15
CA VAL A 349 -6.84 7.50 -9.21
C VAL A 349 -8.28 7.39 -9.71
N ASP A 350 -9.15 8.27 -9.22
CA ASP A 350 -10.55 8.37 -9.62
C ASP A 350 -10.68 8.75 -11.10
N ARG A 351 -9.92 9.77 -11.52
CA ARG A 351 -9.94 10.29 -12.89
C ARG A 351 -9.38 9.32 -13.92
N PHE A 352 -8.28 8.66 -13.61
CA PHE A 352 -7.55 7.83 -14.57
C PHE A 352 -7.73 6.35 -14.25
N THR A 353 -6.67 5.70 -13.75
CA THR A 353 -6.64 4.26 -13.49
C THR A 353 -6.56 3.96 -12.00
N SER A 354 -6.99 2.77 -11.59
CA SER A 354 -6.88 2.31 -10.19
C SER A 354 -5.43 2.00 -9.75
N ARG A 355 -4.44 2.24 -10.63
CA ARG A 355 -3.01 2.04 -10.38
C ARG A 355 -2.41 3.30 -9.76
N ASP A 356 -2.61 3.44 -8.46
CA ASP A 356 -2.08 4.54 -7.62
C ASP A 356 -0.57 4.81 -7.78
N GLN A 357 0.22 3.79 -8.11
CA GLN A 357 1.65 3.94 -8.41
C GLN A 357 1.94 4.88 -9.58
N LEU A 358 1.02 5.00 -10.55
CA LEU A 358 1.21 5.81 -11.76
C LEU A 358 0.96 7.31 -11.53
N SER A 359 0.15 7.66 -10.53
CA SER A 359 -0.22 9.05 -10.25
C SER A 359 0.58 9.68 -9.10
N PHE A 360 1.28 8.87 -8.29
CA PHE A 360 1.99 9.34 -7.10
C PHE A 360 3.01 10.45 -7.40
N SER A 361 3.90 10.24 -8.38
CA SER A 361 4.96 11.20 -8.72
C SER A 361 4.40 12.52 -9.22
N THR A 362 3.36 12.49 -10.07
CA THR A 362 2.70 13.70 -10.56
C THR A 362 2.16 14.55 -9.42
N VAL A 363 1.43 13.95 -8.47
CA VAL A 363 0.85 14.69 -7.34
C VAL A 363 1.93 15.20 -6.41
N ARG A 364 2.92 14.36 -6.09
CA ARG A 364 4.06 14.71 -5.25
C ARG A 364 4.82 15.90 -5.83
N ASP A 365 5.23 15.83 -7.10
CA ASP A 365 6.07 16.83 -7.74
C ASP A 365 5.35 18.18 -7.82
N LYS A 366 4.06 18.17 -8.19
CA LYS A 366 3.24 19.40 -8.22
C LYS A 366 3.08 20.02 -6.82
N LEU A 367 2.90 19.22 -5.77
CA LEU A 367 2.73 19.73 -4.41
C LEU A 367 4.05 20.26 -3.82
N MET A 368 5.14 19.49 -3.96
CA MET A 368 6.47 19.86 -3.45
C MET A 368 7.08 21.05 -4.20
N ALA A 369 6.66 21.32 -5.44
CA ALA A 369 7.04 22.53 -6.16
C ALA A 369 6.38 23.81 -5.57
N LYS A 370 5.32 23.67 -4.78
CA LYS A 370 4.52 24.80 -4.27
C LYS A 370 4.78 25.10 -2.79
N VAL A 371 5.11 24.08 -2.00
CA VAL A 371 5.33 24.23 -0.56
C VAL A 371 6.58 23.47 -0.11
N SER A 372 7.24 23.97 0.92
CA SER A 372 8.38 23.30 1.58
C SER A 372 7.90 22.13 2.45
N TRP A 373 7.35 21.11 1.80
CA TRP A 373 6.93 19.85 2.41
C TRP A 373 7.65 18.68 1.73
N ASN A 374 7.95 17.62 2.48
CA ASN A 374 8.67 16.47 1.96
C ASN A 374 8.12 15.17 2.53
N ILE A 375 8.37 14.07 1.82
CA ILE A 375 7.94 12.71 2.17
C ILE A 375 9.17 11.92 2.61
N ASN A 376 9.05 11.18 3.72
CA ASN A 376 10.04 10.16 4.05
C ASN A 376 9.84 8.94 3.14
N MET A 377 10.62 8.85 2.08
CA MET A 377 10.62 7.71 1.17
C MET A 377 11.67 6.66 1.57
N PHE A 378 11.24 5.69 2.37
CA PHE A 378 12.12 4.65 2.91
C PHE A 378 12.26 3.43 1.98
N LEU A 379 13.17 2.52 2.30
CA LEU A 379 13.46 1.36 1.45
C LEU A 379 12.38 0.27 1.59
N ASP A 380 12.04 -0.42 0.50
CA ASP A 380 11.15 -1.59 0.55
C ASP A 380 11.66 -2.69 1.50
N CYS A 381 12.98 -2.83 1.65
CA CYS A 381 13.54 -3.79 2.59
C CYS A 381 13.23 -3.42 4.06
N GLU A 382 13.10 -2.13 4.38
CA GLU A 382 12.66 -1.69 5.72
C GLU A 382 11.17 -1.95 5.89
N ARG A 383 10.36 -1.74 4.84
CA ARG A 383 8.93 -2.14 4.84
C ARG A 383 8.76 -3.62 5.20
N ARG A 384 9.50 -4.50 4.51
CA ARG A 384 9.46 -5.95 4.75
C ARG A 384 9.91 -6.36 6.15
N ASN A 385 10.54 -5.47 6.90
CA ASN A 385 10.89 -5.73 8.30
C ASN A 385 9.64 -5.74 9.19
N PHE A 386 8.74 -4.77 9.00
CA PHE A 386 7.55 -4.62 9.85
C PHE A 386 6.25 -5.17 9.26
N VAL A 387 6.23 -5.57 7.99
CA VAL A 387 5.12 -6.32 7.40
C VAL A 387 5.57 -7.59 6.68
N ILE A 388 4.80 -8.66 6.85
CA ILE A 388 4.96 -9.92 6.11
C ILE A 388 3.87 -10.00 5.04
N GLN A 389 4.28 -10.26 3.80
CA GLN A 389 3.34 -10.40 2.69
C GLN A 389 2.85 -11.84 2.56
N ALA A 390 1.53 -12.02 2.72
CA ALA A 390 0.84 -13.24 2.35
C ALA A 390 0.51 -13.26 0.84
N TYR A 391 0.11 -14.43 0.34
CA TYR A 391 -0.40 -14.56 -1.03
C TYR A 391 -1.87 -14.18 -1.08
N HIS A 392 -2.29 -13.64 -2.23
CA HIS A 392 -3.70 -13.42 -2.54
C HIS A 392 -4.47 -14.74 -2.48
N ARG A 393 -5.78 -14.64 -2.19
CA ARG A 393 -6.62 -15.82 -1.95
C ARG A 393 -6.65 -16.77 -3.14
N ASP A 394 -6.81 -16.24 -4.35
CA ASP A 394 -6.82 -17.00 -5.60
C ASP A 394 -5.58 -17.90 -5.76
N LEU A 395 -4.39 -17.37 -5.48
CA LEU A 395 -3.14 -18.12 -5.53
C LEU A 395 -3.05 -19.18 -4.43
N LEU A 396 -3.59 -18.91 -3.24
CA LEU A 396 -3.65 -19.90 -2.15
C LEU A 396 -4.59 -21.05 -2.53
N GLU A 397 -5.76 -20.74 -3.07
CA GLU A 397 -6.74 -21.72 -3.53
C GLU A 397 -6.19 -22.56 -4.69
N GLN A 398 -5.58 -21.94 -5.70
CA GLN A 398 -4.93 -22.66 -6.81
C GLN A 398 -3.86 -23.65 -6.30
N ARG A 399 -3.02 -23.21 -5.35
CA ARG A 399 -2.00 -24.09 -4.75
C ARG A 399 -2.62 -25.22 -3.93
N ALA A 400 -3.70 -24.97 -3.21
CA ALA A 400 -4.43 -26.00 -2.47
C ALA A 400 -5.00 -27.06 -3.43
N HIS A 401 -5.64 -26.64 -4.52
CA HIS A 401 -6.16 -27.54 -5.56
C HIS A 401 -5.03 -28.37 -6.20
N MET A 402 -3.90 -27.76 -6.55
CA MET A 402 -2.73 -28.48 -7.08
C MET A 402 -2.14 -29.48 -6.09
N THR A 403 -2.28 -29.23 -4.79
CA THR A 403 -1.81 -30.15 -3.74
C THR A 403 -2.75 -31.34 -3.61
N VAL A 404 -4.07 -31.11 -3.64
CA VAL A 404 -5.08 -32.19 -3.61
C VAL A 404 -4.97 -33.11 -4.82
N VAL A 405 -4.74 -32.55 -6.03
CA VAL A 405 -4.52 -33.34 -7.26
C VAL A 405 -3.25 -34.19 -7.19
N ARG A 406 -2.24 -33.79 -6.41
CA ARG A 406 -1.04 -34.62 -6.19
C ARG A 406 -1.27 -35.75 -5.18
N VAL A 407 -2.20 -35.58 -4.25
CA VAL A 407 -2.52 -36.58 -3.21
C VAL A 407 -3.48 -37.65 -3.75
N HIS A 408 -4.34 -37.31 -4.71
CA HIS A 408 -5.19 -38.26 -5.42
C HIS A 408 -4.63 -38.55 -6.82
N PRO A 409 -3.94 -39.68 -7.06
CA PRO A 409 -3.61 -40.08 -8.42
C PRO A 409 -4.92 -40.25 -9.21
N PRO A 410 -4.92 -39.97 -10.53
CA PRO A 410 -6.11 -40.17 -11.36
C PRO A 410 -6.58 -41.63 -11.21
N PRO A 411 -7.91 -41.88 -11.24
CA PRO A 411 -8.43 -43.23 -11.11
C PRO A 411 -7.75 -44.15 -12.13
N ALA A 412 -7.27 -45.29 -11.67
CA ALA A 412 -6.63 -46.28 -12.52
C ALA A 412 -7.58 -46.63 -13.66
N LEU A 413 -7.14 -46.44 -14.90
CA LEU A 413 -7.84 -46.93 -16.07
C LEU A 413 -8.04 -48.44 -15.93
N VAL A 414 -9.27 -48.85 -15.68
CA VAL A 414 -9.67 -50.27 -15.69
C VAL A 414 -9.43 -50.79 -17.10
N ARG A 415 -8.42 -51.64 -17.23
CA ARG A 415 -8.10 -52.31 -18.49
C ARG A 415 -9.00 -53.54 -18.60
N ASP A 416 -10.04 -53.45 -19.42
CA ASP A 416 -10.86 -54.62 -19.76
C ASP A 416 -10.01 -55.67 -20.48
N HIS A 417 -9.90 -56.83 -19.86
CA HIS A 417 -9.23 -58.01 -20.40
C HIS A 417 -10.16 -58.74 -21.39
N PHE A 418 -10.10 -58.38 -22.66
CA PHE A 418 -10.53 -59.27 -23.74
C PHE A 418 -9.35 -60.06 -24.28
N SER A 419 -9.32 -61.35 -23.94
CA SER A 419 -8.37 -62.34 -24.40
C SER A 419 -8.68 -62.82 -25.81
N ILE A 420 -7.82 -62.48 -26.78
CA ILE A 420 -7.72 -63.17 -28.08
C ILE A 420 -6.26 -63.65 -28.24
N LYS A 421 -6.09 -64.95 -28.42
CA LYS A 421 -4.79 -65.61 -28.62
C LYS A 421 -4.41 -65.71 -30.11
N PHE A 422 -3.09 -65.83 -30.31
CA PHE A 422 -2.29 -66.39 -31.44
C PHE A 422 -1.54 -65.37 -32.33
N PRO A 423 -0.33 -65.71 -32.87
CA PRO A 423 0.72 -66.60 -32.38
C PRO A 423 2.13 -65.95 -32.34
N VAL A 424 3.05 -66.68 -31.72
CA VAL A 424 4.46 -66.36 -31.46
C VAL A 424 5.32 -66.32 -32.75
N ARG A 425 6.18 -65.30 -32.89
CA ARG A 425 7.43 -65.39 -33.68
C ARG A 425 8.62 -64.86 -32.86
N ARG A 426 9.69 -65.66 -32.85
CA ARG A 426 10.94 -65.48 -32.09
C ARG A 426 11.83 -64.35 -32.63
N ASN A 427 12.52 -63.69 -31.71
CA ASN A 427 13.65 -62.75 -31.91
C ASN A 427 14.81 -63.33 -32.74
N PRO A 428 15.69 -62.44 -33.22
CA PRO A 428 17.13 -62.62 -33.06
C PRO A 428 17.74 -61.58 -32.09
N LYS A 429 18.73 -62.07 -31.35
CA LYS A 429 19.54 -61.39 -30.34
C LYS A 429 20.82 -60.78 -30.95
N ARG A 430 21.34 -59.78 -30.23
CA ARG A 430 22.75 -59.43 -29.96
C ARG A 430 23.54 -58.57 -30.95
N GLY A 431 24.14 -57.52 -30.37
CA GLY A 431 25.40 -56.90 -30.82
C GLY A 431 25.87 -55.84 -29.83
N ARG A 432 26.87 -56.18 -28.99
CA ARG A 432 27.57 -55.30 -28.04
C ARG A 432 28.96 -55.01 -28.66
N GLY A 433 29.38 -53.75 -28.72
CA GLY A 433 30.73 -53.31 -29.09
C GLY A 433 30.79 -51.78 -29.07
N GLU A 434 31.32 -51.15 -28.03
CA GLU A 434 32.72 -50.76 -27.80
C GLU A 434 33.18 -49.49 -28.55
N ARG A 435 33.47 -48.47 -27.72
CA ARG A 435 34.53 -47.44 -27.79
C ARG A 435 34.80 -46.70 -29.12
N LYS A 436 34.74 -45.36 -29.06
CA LYS A 436 35.96 -44.53 -29.10
C LYS A 436 35.75 -43.08 -28.65
N SER A 437 36.74 -42.63 -27.90
CA SER A 437 37.08 -41.29 -27.42
C SER A 437 37.61 -40.37 -28.52
N ASN A 438 37.37 -39.06 -28.40
CA ASN A 438 38.34 -37.97 -28.70
C ASN A 438 37.80 -36.68 -28.04
N SER A 439 38.37 -36.07 -26.99
CA SER A 439 39.69 -35.44 -26.76
C SER A 439 39.96 -34.13 -27.52
N ARG A 440 40.01 -33.05 -26.71
CA ARG A 440 40.88 -31.84 -26.77
C ARG A 440 40.58 -30.74 -27.80
N ARG A 441 40.30 -29.53 -27.31
CA ARG A 441 41.34 -28.50 -27.04
C ARG A 441 40.80 -27.28 -26.28
N HIS A 442 41.27 -27.11 -25.04
CA HIS A 442 41.53 -25.80 -24.46
C HIS A 442 42.76 -25.19 -25.17
N ARG A 443 42.76 -23.86 -25.36
CA ARG A 443 44.02 -23.10 -25.43
C ARG A 443 43.90 -21.82 -24.61
N LYS A 444 44.77 -21.72 -23.61
CA LYS A 444 45.01 -20.58 -22.73
C LYS A 444 46.26 -19.86 -23.24
N VAL A 445 46.16 -18.52 -23.32
CA VAL A 445 47.17 -17.44 -23.13
C VAL A 445 48.56 -17.56 -23.79
N GLY A 446 48.95 -16.50 -24.49
CA GLY A 446 50.33 -16.10 -24.73
C GLY A 446 50.46 -14.57 -24.57
N SER A 447 51.35 -14.16 -23.68
CA SER A 447 51.75 -12.78 -23.34
C SER A 447 52.60 -12.12 -24.43
N GLY A 448 52.47 -10.80 -24.58
CA GLY A 448 53.41 -9.96 -25.34
C GLY A 448 53.11 -8.47 -25.13
N SER A 449 54.13 -7.72 -24.71
CA SER A 449 54.06 -6.34 -24.20
C SER A 449 54.45 -5.30 -25.26
N ARG A 450 54.12 -4.03 -24.98
CA ARG A 450 54.65 -2.74 -25.50
C ARG A 450 54.07 -2.12 -26.80
N GLY A 451 53.55 -0.90 -26.61
CA GLY A 451 54.04 0.28 -27.34
C GLY A 451 53.00 1.07 -28.16
N GLY A 452 52.92 2.38 -27.91
CA GLY A 452 52.66 3.36 -28.98
C GLY A 452 51.33 4.08 -28.97
N SER A 453 51.38 5.33 -28.49
CA SER A 453 50.56 6.49 -28.84
C SER A 453 50.13 6.61 -30.32
N SER A 454 48.93 7.16 -30.57
CA SER A 454 48.68 8.42 -31.31
C SER A 454 47.34 8.44 -32.07
N PHE A 455 46.70 9.61 -31.98
CA PHE A 455 45.51 10.17 -32.65
C PHE A 455 44.11 9.72 -32.21
#